data_AF-A0A7Y2CM88-F1
#
_entry.id   AF-A0A7Y2CM88-F1
#
_cell.length_a   1.000
_cell.length_b   1.000
_cell.length_c   1.000
_cell.angle_alpha   90.00
_cell.angle_beta   90.00
_cell.angle_gamma   90.00
#
_symmetry.space_group_name_H-M   'P 1'
#
loop_
_entity.id
_entity.type
_entity.pdbx_description
1 polymer ?
#
loop_
_entity_poly.entity_id
_entity_poly.type
_entity_poly.pdbx_seq_one_letter_code
_entity_poly.pdbx_strand_id
1 'polypeptide(L)'
;MRFRSDLHPGDVAAPVAFGHFLVRPIAATMVPAMLVGLVLVLQQQDPLPYVLWSFPLALALAGIWTWFRIRSVIVEFVVTRNGAAALTVMEAVHSRSKPHIQRVFDARAVARGAQVTVGHATYTLETEHWDDMAELLKSLTAAKAYYEDTGGHSR
;
A
#
# COMPACT_ATOMS: atom_id res chain seq x y z
N MET A 1 9.31 18.25 0.64
CA MET A 1 8.57 17.93 -0.60
C MET A 1 7.69 16.73 -0.34
N ARG A 2 6.52 16.66 -0.98
CA ARG A 2 5.62 15.51 -0.87
C ARG A 2 5.43 14.90 -2.25
N PHE A 3 5.57 13.59 -2.35
CA PHE A 3 5.37 12.82 -3.57
C PHE A 3 4.23 11.84 -3.33
N ARG A 4 3.25 11.83 -4.23
CA ARG A 4 2.05 10.99 -4.12
C ARG A 4 2.07 9.96 -5.23
N SER A 5 1.62 8.76 -4.88
CA SER A 5 1.32 7.69 -5.84
C SER A 5 -0.09 7.88 -6.41
N ASP A 6 -0.35 7.31 -7.58
CA ASP A 6 -1.70 7.21 -8.17
C ASP A 6 -2.68 6.44 -7.27
N LEU A 7 -2.15 5.63 -6.36
CA LEU A 7 -2.91 4.90 -5.35
C LEU A 7 -3.31 5.78 -4.15
N HIS A 8 -2.92 7.06 -4.13
CA HIS A 8 -3.25 7.97 -3.04
C HIS A 8 -4.75 8.23 -3.00
N PRO A 9 -5.42 8.07 -1.84
CA PRO A 9 -6.86 8.25 -1.70
C PRO A 9 -7.33 9.72 -1.81
N GLY A 10 -6.51 10.64 -2.32
CA GLY A 10 -6.80 12.08 -2.34
C GLY A 10 -7.35 12.62 -1.01
N ASP A 11 -8.40 13.44 -1.10
CA ASP A 11 -9.16 13.97 0.04
C ASP A 11 -10.41 13.13 0.35
N VAL A 12 -10.50 11.88 -0.11
CA VAL A 12 -11.71 11.06 0.11
C VAL A 12 -11.78 10.54 1.55
N ALA A 13 -13.00 10.40 2.06
CA ALA A 13 -13.24 9.85 3.38
C ALA A 13 -12.73 8.39 3.49
N ALA A 14 -12.25 8.01 4.68
CA ALA A 14 -11.73 6.67 4.98
C ALA A 14 -12.57 5.48 4.48
N PRO A 15 -13.90 5.44 4.68
CA PRO A 15 -14.72 4.31 4.19
C PRO A 15 -14.76 4.23 2.66
N VAL A 16 -14.64 5.36 1.95
CA VAL A 16 -14.64 5.40 0.47
C VAL A 16 -13.32 4.85 -0.07
N ALA A 17 -12.19 5.27 0.51
CA ALA A 17 -10.89 4.69 0.19
C ALA A 17 -10.88 3.17 0.43
N PHE A 18 -11.39 2.73 1.58
CA PHE A 18 -11.51 1.32 1.92
C PHE A 18 -12.36 0.53 0.90
N GLY A 19 -13.49 1.09 0.48
CA GLY A 19 -14.36 0.49 -0.54
C GLY A 19 -13.65 0.28 -1.88
N HIS A 20 -12.84 1.24 -2.33
CA HIS A 20 -12.10 1.12 -3.59
C HIS A 20 -11.07 -0.02 -3.55
N PHE A 21 -10.34 -0.16 -2.44
CA PHE A 21 -9.41 -1.27 -2.25
C PHE A 21 -10.10 -2.63 -2.03
N LEU A 22 -11.40 -2.66 -1.71
CA LEU A 22 -12.18 -3.89 -1.51
C LEU A 22 -12.63 -4.56 -2.81
N VAL A 23 -12.77 -3.81 -3.90
CA VAL A 23 -13.34 -4.32 -5.16
C VAL A 23 -12.52 -5.48 -5.72
N ARG A 24 -11.19 -5.31 -5.81
CA ARG A 24 -10.26 -6.34 -6.31
C ARG A 24 -10.27 -7.63 -5.48
N PRO A 25 -10.15 -7.59 -4.14
CA PRO A 25 -10.20 -8.79 -3.33
C PRO A 25 -11.57 -9.44 -3.27
N ILE A 26 -12.69 -8.68 -3.26
CA ILE A 26 -14.03 -9.28 -3.40
C ILE A 26 -14.12 -10.05 -4.72
N ALA A 27 -13.68 -9.44 -5.84
CA ALA A 27 -13.70 -10.11 -7.13
C ALA A 27 -12.86 -11.40 -7.10
N ALA A 28 -11.68 -11.36 -6.49
CA ALA A 28 -10.80 -12.53 -6.37
C ALA A 28 -11.40 -13.64 -5.47
N THR A 29 -12.08 -13.30 -4.38
CA THR A 29 -12.69 -14.28 -3.47
C THR A 29 -14.03 -14.82 -3.96
N MET A 30 -14.78 -14.05 -4.76
CA MET A 30 -16.05 -14.50 -5.33
C MET A 30 -15.89 -15.47 -6.49
N VAL A 31 -14.82 -15.39 -7.28
CA VAL A 31 -14.62 -16.28 -8.45
C VAL A 31 -14.61 -17.77 -8.04
N PRO A 32 -13.83 -18.22 -7.03
CA PRO A 32 -13.90 -19.60 -6.56
C PRO A 32 -15.28 -20.00 -6.05
N ALA A 33 -15.96 -19.13 -5.31
CA ALA A 33 -17.30 -19.41 -4.78
C ALA A 33 -18.33 -19.61 -5.92
N MET A 34 -18.22 -18.80 -6.97
CA MET A 34 -19.07 -18.90 -8.16
C MET A 34 -18.81 -20.21 -8.94
N LEU A 35 -17.54 -20.63 -9.06
CA LEU A 35 -17.17 -21.91 -9.67
C LEU A 35 -17.71 -23.11 -8.87
N VAL A 36 -17.56 -23.09 -7.54
CA VAL A 36 -18.10 -24.15 -6.66
C VAL A 36 -19.61 -24.23 -6.75
N GLY A 37 -20.31 -23.08 -6.72
CA GLY A 37 -21.76 -23.02 -6.90
C GLY A 37 -22.20 -23.60 -8.25
N LEU A 38 -21.48 -23.29 -9.34
CA LEU A 38 -21.77 -23.83 -10.66
C LEU A 38 -21.59 -25.36 -10.73
N VAL A 39 -20.52 -25.89 -10.12
CA VAL A 39 -20.27 -27.34 -10.03
C VAL A 39 -21.37 -28.05 -9.25
N LEU A 40 -21.83 -27.48 -8.13
CA LEU A 40 -22.91 -28.07 -7.31
C LEU A 40 -24.23 -28.14 -8.07
N VAL A 41 -24.58 -27.09 -8.82
CA VAL A 41 -25.77 -27.07 -9.68
C VAL A 41 -25.67 -28.12 -10.78
N LEU A 42 -24.50 -28.27 -11.41
CA LEU A 42 -24.24 -29.32 -12.41
C LEU A 42 -24.36 -30.74 -11.82
N GLN A 43 -24.05 -30.90 -10.54
CA GLN A 43 -24.17 -32.18 -9.82
C GLN A 43 -25.58 -32.44 -9.27
N GLN A 44 -26.57 -31.57 -9.55
CA GLN A 44 -27.94 -31.67 -9.00
C GLN A 44 -27.96 -31.71 -7.46
N GLN A 45 -26.92 -31.19 -6.80
CA GLN A 45 -26.89 -31.06 -5.35
C GLN A 45 -27.50 -29.73 -4.93
N ASP A 46 -28.08 -29.67 -3.73
CA ASP A 46 -28.61 -28.42 -3.18
C ASP A 46 -27.43 -27.47 -2.85
N PRO A 47 -27.29 -26.34 -3.56
CA PRO A 47 -26.16 -25.43 -3.35
C PRO A 47 -26.38 -24.52 -2.13
N LEU A 48 -27.61 -24.41 -1.60
CA LEU A 48 -27.96 -23.49 -0.52
C LEU A 48 -27.03 -23.54 0.70
N PRO A 49 -26.75 -24.70 1.31
CA PRO A 49 -25.89 -24.75 2.50
C PRO A 49 -24.44 -24.28 2.20
N TYR A 50 -23.93 -24.58 1.02
CA TYR A 50 -22.58 -24.17 0.62
C TYR A 50 -22.51 -22.67 0.33
N VAL A 51 -23.52 -22.10 -0.33
CA VAL A 51 -23.59 -20.65 -0.59
C VAL A 51 -23.72 -19.88 0.72
N LEU A 52 -24.55 -20.37 1.65
CA LEU A 52 -24.80 -19.72 2.94
C LEU A 52 -23.54 -19.60 3.81
N TRP A 53 -22.64 -20.58 3.75
CA TRP A 53 -21.37 -20.56 4.49
C TRP A 53 -20.20 -19.96 3.72
N SER A 54 -20.14 -20.15 2.41
CA SER A 54 -19.05 -19.62 1.58
C SER A 54 -19.09 -18.11 1.45
N PHE A 55 -20.27 -17.50 1.37
CA PHE A 55 -20.43 -16.06 1.25
C PHE A 55 -19.86 -15.28 2.46
N PRO A 56 -20.27 -15.53 3.72
CA PRO A 56 -19.71 -14.82 4.87
C PRO A 56 -18.21 -15.11 5.06
N LEU A 57 -17.75 -16.32 4.73
CA LEU A 57 -16.33 -16.67 4.79
C LEU A 57 -15.51 -15.88 3.76
N ALA A 58 -16.00 -15.79 2.52
CA ALA A 58 -15.36 -15.01 1.46
C ALA A 58 -15.33 -13.51 1.79
N LEU A 59 -16.41 -12.99 2.39
CA LEU A 59 -16.47 -11.59 2.84
C LEU A 59 -15.46 -11.33 3.97
N ALA A 60 -15.38 -12.23 4.96
CA ALA A 60 -14.43 -12.10 6.06
C ALA A 60 -12.98 -12.12 5.57
N LEU A 61 -12.63 -13.07 4.68
CA LEU A 61 -11.30 -13.15 4.08
C LEU A 61 -10.96 -11.91 3.24
N ALA A 62 -11.91 -11.43 2.43
CA ALA A 62 -11.73 -10.21 1.65
C ALA A 62 -11.53 -8.98 2.56
N GLY A 63 -12.27 -8.88 3.66
CA GLY A 63 -12.13 -7.82 4.65
C GLY A 63 -10.75 -7.83 5.31
N ILE A 64 -10.31 -9.00 5.80
CA ILE A 64 -8.98 -9.17 6.43
C ILE A 64 -7.87 -8.82 5.43
N TRP A 65 -7.96 -9.33 4.20
CA TRP A 65 -6.99 -9.05 3.15
C TRP A 65 -6.92 -7.56 2.81
N THR A 66 -8.08 -6.90 2.69
CA THR A 66 -8.15 -5.47 2.38
C THR A 66 -7.56 -4.64 3.51
N TRP A 67 -7.87 -4.98 4.76
CA TRP A 67 -7.28 -4.34 5.93
C TRP A 67 -5.75 -4.48 5.95
N PHE A 68 -5.24 -5.68 5.65
CA PHE A 68 -3.80 -5.91 5.55
C PHE A 68 -3.16 -5.12 4.39
N ARG A 69 -3.81 -5.05 3.22
CA ARG A 69 -3.32 -4.29 2.06
C ARG A 69 -3.26 -2.79 2.33
N ILE A 70 -4.33 -2.19 2.87
CA ILE A 70 -4.36 -0.75 3.16
C ILE A 70 -3.29 -0.35 4.18
N ARG A 71 -2.94 -1.24 5.10
CA ARG A 71 -1.87 -1.02 6.09
C ARG A 71 -0.46 -1.22 5.53
N SER A 72 -0.31 -1.89 4.40
CA SER A 72 1.00 -2.22 3.81
C SER A 72 1.33 -1.44 2.54
N VAL A 73 0.33 -0.88 1.86
CA VAL A 73 0.54 -0.07 0.64
C VAL A 73 0.92 1.36 1.03
N ILE A 74 2.11 1.78 0.60
CA ILE A 74 2.59 3.16 0.70
C ILE A 74 2.03 3.97 -0.45
N VAL A 75 1.53 5.16 -0.14
CA VAL A 75 0.92 6.06 -1.12
C VAL A 75 1.52 7.45 -1.12
N GLU A 76 2.26 7.84 -0.10
CA GLU A 76 2.88 9.17 -0.03
C GLU A 76 4.29 9.06 0.57
N PHE A 77 5.24 9.77 -0.03
CA PHE A 77 6.54 10.07 0.59
C PHE A 77 6.62 11.54 0.94
N VAL A 78 6.86 11.83 2.22
CA VAL A 78 7.20 13.18 2.69
C VAL A 78 8.70 13.25 2.88
N VAL A 79 9.38 13.90 1.96
CA VAL A 79 10.84 14.10 2.00
C VAL A 79 11.14 15.46 2.65
N THR A 80 12.00 15.44 3.66
CA THR A 80 12.46 16.61 4.41
C THR A 80 13.98 16.69 4.32
N ARG A 81 14.60 17.81 4.69
CA ARG A 81 16.07 17.93 4.66
C ARG A 81 16.78 16.87 5.52
N ASN A 82 16.15 16.44 6.61
CA ASN A 82 16.76 15.54 7.59
C ASN A 82 16.32 14.07 7.44
N GLY A 83 15.53 13.72 6.42
CA GLY A 83 15.02 12.35 6.24
C GLY A 83 13.74 12.28 5.42
N ALA A 84 13.10 11.12 5.41
CA ALA A 84 11.84 10.90 4.72
C ALA A 84 10.85 10.13 5.60
N ALA A 85 9.56 10.30 5.33
CA ALA A 85 8.51 9.46 5.88
C ALA A 85 7.74 8.82 4.73
N ALA A 86 7.55 7.50 4.81
CA ALA A 86 6.60 6.78 3.98
C ALA A 86 5.26 6.76 4.73
N LEU A 87 4.18 7.17 4.06
CA LEU A 87 2.83 7.09 4.60
C LEU A 87 2.04 6.02 3.86
N THR A 88 1.37 5.19 4.64
CA THR A 88 0.44 4.19 4.15
C THR A 88 -0.90 4.83 3.77
N VAL A 89 -1.74 4.13 3.02
CA VAL A 89 -3.12 4.57 2.71
C VAL A 89 -3.85 4.99 3.99
N MET A 90 -3.72 4.19 5.05
CA MET A 90 -4.39 4.44 6.32
C MET A 90 -3.97 5.76 6.97
N GLU A 91 -2.68 6.07 6.92
CA GLU A 91 -2.09 7.29 7.48
C GLU A 91 -2.37 8.51 6.61
N ALA A 92 -2.35 8.35 5.29
CA ALA A 92 -2.67 9.43 4.34
C ALA A 92 -4.13 9.90 4.49
N VAL A 93 -5.05 8.96 4.70
CA VAL A 93 -6.48 9.24 4.99
C VAL A 93 -6.65 9.91 6.36
N HIS A 94 -5.87 9.51 7.36
CA HIS A 94 -5.86 10.16 8.66
C HIS A 94 -4.94 11.38 8.61
N SER A 95 -5.35 12.46 7.93
CA SER A 95 -4.59 13.71 7.74
C SER A 95 -4.05 14.39 9.01
N ARG A 96 -4.35 13.85 10.21
CA ARG A 96 -3.82 14.30 11.51
C ARG A 96 -2.56 13.56 11.97
N SER A 97 -2.19 12.45 11.33
CA SER A 97 -0.99 11.71 11.70
C SER A 97 0.24 12.51 11.28
N LYS A 98 1.01 13.00 12.25
CA LYS A 98 2.30 13.65 11.96
C LYS A 98 3.21 12.62 11.29
N PRO A 99 3.72 12.88 10.09
CA PRO A 99 4.59 11.93 9.40
C PRO A 99 5.83 11.66 10.25
N HIS A 100 6.07 10.38 10.55
CA HIS A 100 7.23 9.99 11.35
C HIS A 100 8.48 10.04 10.47
N ILE A 101 9.19 11.16 10.53
CA ILE A 101 10.42 11.38 9.74
C ILE A 101 11.49 10.41 10.22
N GLN A 102 11.92 9.54 9.30
CA GLN A 102 12.94 8.54 9.54
C GLN A 102 14.12 8.77 8.60
N ARG A 103 15.29 8.24 8.98
CA ARG A 103 16.51 8.36 8.19
C ARG A 103 16.37 7.55 6.89
N VAL A 104 16.79 8.14 5.78
CA VAL A 104 16.92 7.42 4.51
C VAL A 104 18.29 6.73 4.49
N PHE A 105 18.32 5.41 4.39
CA PHE A 105 19.55 4.63 4.33
C PHE A 105 19.97 4.35 2.89
N ASP A 106 19.00 3.99 2.05
CA ASP A 106 19.25 3.66 0.65
C ASP A 106 18.08 4.08 -0.23
N ALA A 107 18.37 4.48 -1.45
CA ALA A 107 17.39 4.83 -2.46
C ALA A 107 18.02 4.54 -3.82
N ARG A 108 17.56 3.48 -4.48
CA ARG A 108 18.13 3.00 -5.74
C ARG A 108 17.04 2.69 -6.76
N ALA A 109 17.32 2.99 -8.02
CA ALA A 109 16.50 2.50 -9.11
C ALA A 109 16.76 1.00 -9.33
N VAL A 110 15.71 0.25 -9.64
CA VAL A 110 15.73 -1.17 -9.98
C VAL A 110 14.97 -1.35 -11.31
N ALA A 111 15.18 -2.45 -12.03
CA ALA A 111 14.63 -2.66 -13.38
C ALA A 111 13.10 -2.44 -13.51
N ARG A 112 12.32 -2.59 -12.43
CA ARG A 112 10.86 -2.39 -12.41
C ARG A 112 10.41 -1.23 -11.51
N GLY A 113 11.33 -0.36 -11.08
CA GLY A 113 10.99 0.81 -10.27
C GLY A 113 12.10 1.25 -9.36
N ALA A 114 11.83 1.37 -8.07
CA ALA A 114 12.79 1.85 -7.10
C ALA A 114 12.72 1.03 -5.81
N GLN A 115 13.85 0.86 -5.16
CA GLN A 115 13.92 0.33 -3.81
C GLN A 115 14.42 1.43 -2.89
N VAL A 116 13.62 1.73 -1.88
CA VAL A 116 13.90 2.79 -0.91
C VAL A 116 13.87 2.19 0.49
N THR A 117 14.97 2.36 1.22
CA THR A 117 15.10 1.94 2.61
C THR A 117 15.04 3.17 3.51
N VAL A 118 13.94 3.28 4.26
CA VAL A 118 13.69 4.37 5.21
C VAL A 118 13.53 3.76 6.60
N GLY A 119 14.36 4.21 7.54
CA GLY A 119 14.43 3.64 8.88
C GLY A 119 14.76 2.14 8.83
N HIS A 120 13.88 1.33 9.42
CA HIS A 120 14.04 -0.13 9.45
C HIS A 120 13.26 -0.87 8.35
N ALA A 121 12.58 -0.13 7.46
CA ALA A 121 11.73 -0.72 6.43
C ALA A 121 12.31 -0.49 5.04
N THR A 122 12.27 -1.55 4.23
CA THR A 122 12.63 -1.50 2.80
C THR A 122 11.37 -1.57 1.97
N TYR A 123 11.18 -0.61 1.10
CA TYR A 123 10.00 -0.47 0.26
C TYR A 123 10.39 -0.60 -1.21
N THR A 124 9.59 -1.37 -1.95
CA THR A 124 9.74 -1.49 -3.40
C THR A 124 8.60 -0.70 -4.03
N LEU A 125 8.97 0.29 -4.84
CA LEU A 125 8.07 1.18 -5.55
C LEU A 125 8.07 0.74 -7.02
N GLU A 126 6.89 0.60 -7.59
CA GLU A 126 6.72 0.27 -9.01
C GLU A 126 6.60 1.56 -9.80
N THR A 127 7.32 1.69 -10.93
CA THR A 127 7.29 2.92 -11.75
C THR A 127 5.89 3.30 -12.20
N GLU A 128 5.03 2.30 -12.45
CA GLU A 128 3.66 2.46 -12.97
C GLU A 128 2.70 3.21 -12.02
N HIS A 129 3.10 3.43 -10.77
CA HIS A 129 2.24 4.05 -9.75
C HIS A 129 2.80 5.39 -9.24
N TRP A 130 3.89 5.88 -9.83
CA TRP A 130 4.64 7.03 -9.35
C TRP A 130 5.13 7.88 -10.52
N ASP A 131 4.34 8.89 -10.89
CA ASP A 131 4.67 9.81 -11.98
C ASP A 131 6.04 10.50 -11.80
N ASP A 132 6.39 10.89 -10.56
CA ASP A 132 7.61 11.65 -10.24
C ASP A 132 8.74 10.78 -9.65
N MET A 133 8.88 9.52 -10.06
CA MET A 133 9.85 8.57 -9.49
C MET A 133 11.30 9.10 -9.52
N ALA A 134 11.70 9.75 -10.62
CA ALA A 134 13.06 10.28 -10.77
C ALA A 134 13.34 11.43 -9.80
N GLU A 135 12.35 12.30 -9.58
CA GLU A 135 12.47 13.42 -8.64
C GLU A 135 12.42 12.95 -7.19
N LEU A 136 11.57 11.96 -6.88
CA LEU A 136 11.53 11.28 -5.60
C LEU A 136 12.91 10.69 -5.26
N LEU A 137 13.49 9.89 -6.14
CA LEU A 137 14.82 9.30 -5.93
C LEU A 137 15.89 10.38 -5.72
N LYS A 138 15.91 11.42 -6.57
CA LYS A 138 16.85 12.53 -6.43
C LYS A 138 16.73 13.22 -5.06
N SER A 139 15.50 13.45 -4.60
CA SER A 139 15.24 14.09 -3.30
C SER A 139 15.65 13.20 -2.12
N LEU A 140 15.45 11.88 -2.22
CA LEU A 140 15.86 10.91 -1.21
C LEU A 140 17.38 10.77 -1.14
N THR A 141 18.06 10.72 -2.29
CA THR A 141 19.53 10.73 -2.36
C THR A 141 20.11 12.02 -1.78
N ALA A 142 19.50 13.17 -2.05
CA ALA A 142 19.91 14.44 -1.47
C ALA A 142 19.72 14.48 0.06
N ALA A 143 18.61 13.95 0.57
CA ALA A 143 18.37 13.85 2.01
C ALA A 143 19.36 12.90 2.71
N LYS A 144 19.74 11.80 2.05
CA LYS A 144 20.81 10.89 2.51
C LYS A 144 22.15 11.61 2.61
N ALA A 145 22.57 12.29 1.54
CA ALA A 145 23.84 13.01 1.50
C ALA A 145 23.92 14.11 2.59
N TYR A 146 22.83 14.86 2.79
CA TYR A 146 22.77 15.87 3.85
C TYR A 146 22.92 15.26 5.25
N TYR A 147 22.30 14.11 5.50
CA TYR A 147 22.46 13.42 6.78
C TYR A 147 23.89 12.89 6.98
N GLU A 148 24.53 12.36 5.93
CA GLU A 148 25.92 11.90 6.01
C GLU A 148 26.88 13.05 6.32
N ASP A 149 26.63 14.23 5.75
CA ASP A 149 27.42 15.45 5.98
C ASP A 149 27.20 16.06 7.38
N THR A 150 25.94 16.06 7.86
CA THR A 150 25.57 16.72 9.14
C THR A 150 25.63 15.77 10.35
N GLY A 151 25.56 14.45 10.15
CA GLY A 151 25.24 13.44 11.16
C GLY A 151 26.35 12.46 11.52
N GLY A 152 27.58 12.67 11.06
CA GLY A 152 28.76 11.89 11.46
C GLY A 152 29.27 12.16 12.89
N HIS A 153 28.57 12.96 13.71
CA HIS A 153 29.04 13.45 15.01
C HIS A 153 28.14 13.11 16.21
N SER A 154 27.30 12.09 16.12
CA SER A 154 26.54 11.62 17.29
C SER A 154 26.69 10.11 17.43
N ARG A 155 27.87 9.70 17.92
CA ARG A 155 28.06 8.41 18.58
C ARG A 155 27.54 8.48 20.00
#